data_AF-U4TQW9-F1
#
_entry.id   AF-U4TQW9-F1
#
_cell.length_a   1.000
_cell.length_b   1.000
_cell.length_c   1.000
_cell.angle_alpha   90.00
_cell.angle_beta   90.00
_cell.angle_gamma   90.00
#
_symmetry.space_group_name_H-M   'P 1'
#
loop_
_entity.id
_entity.type
_entity.pdbx_description
1 polymer ?
#
loop_
_entity_poly.entity_id
_entity_poly.type
_entity_poly.pdbx_seq_one_letter_code
_entity_poly.pdbx_strand_id
1 'polypeptide(L)'
;MGSFVSTAKSNDQLVDILLEADYIKSSLIESVFRAVDRAEYFLTGARETAYKDLAWQRGNLHISSPRICATAMEALELVPGLSFLNMGSGTGYFSTMVGLILGINGINHGIEIHADVIDYAHQRLEDFKKFSGAIDAFDFCEPKFMQ
;
A
#
# COMPACT_ATOMS: atom_id res chain seq x y z
N MET A 1 7.06 24.25 10.04
CA MET A 1 6.70 23.14 9.12
C MET A 1 5.22 22.85 9.36
N GLY A 2 4.35 23.30 8.46
CA GLY A 2 2.90 23.20 8.65
C GLY A 2 2.45 21.75 8.60
N SER A 3 1.79 21.28 9.65
CA SER A 3 1.07 20.01 9.62
C SER A 3 -0.06 20.13 8.60
N PHE A 4 0.12 19.57 7.40
CA PHE A 4 -1.01 19.27 6.52
C PHE A 4 -1.86 18.23 7.24
N VAL A 5 -2.87 18.69 7.98
CA VAL A 5 -3.90 17.79 8.50
C VAL A 5 -4.76 17.43 7.29
N SER A 6 -4.43 16.31 6.65
CA SER A 6 -5.26 15.77 5.55
C SER A 6 -6.70 15.65 6.03
N THR A 7 -7.61 16.34 5.34
CA THR A 7 -9.06 16.30 5.56
C THR A 7 -9.74 15.21 4.73
N ALA A 8 -8.96 14.36 4.05
CA ALA A 8 -9.46 13.31 3.19
C ALA A 8 -10.43 12.38 3.93
N LYS A 9 -11.56 12.10 3.30
CA LYS A 9 -12.61 11.19 3.79
C LYS A 9 -12.71 9.90 2.97
N SER A 10 -11.98 9.81 1.87
CA SER A 10 -11.88 8.63 1.00
C SER A 10 -10.44 8.44 0.51
N ASN A 11 -10.16 7.24 -0.02
CA ASN A 11 -8.88 6.96 -0.65
C ASN A 11 -8.61 7.90 -1.83
N ASP A 12 -9.62 8.16 -2.68
CA ASP A 12 -9.47 9.09 -3.80
C ASP A 12 -9.09 10.50 -3.39
N GLN A 13 -9.74 11.05 -2.35
CA GLN A 13 -9.38 12.38 -1.84
C GLN A 13 -7.96 12.41 -1.25
N LEU A 14 -7.53 11.31 -0.63
CA LEU A 14 -6.15 11.20 -0.16
C LEU A 14 -5.18 11.24 -1.36
N VAL A 15 -5.48 10.51 -2.43
CA VAL A 15 -4.66 10.52 -3.65
C VAL A 15 -4.64 11.90 -4.31
N ASP A 16 -5.78 12.57 -4.39
CA ASP A 16 -5.88 13.95 -4.92
C ASP A 16 -4.95 14.91 -4.15
N ILE A 17 -4.98 14.86 -2.82
CA ILE A 17 -4.10 15.67 -1.97
C ILE A 17 -2.61 15.35 -2.22
N LEU A 18 -2.27 14.07 -2.43
CA LEU A 18 -0.89 13.66 -2.70
C LEU A 18 -0.39 14.11 -4.08
N LEU A 19 -1.28 14.18 -5.08
CA LEU A 19 -1.00 14.75 -6.40
C LEU A 19 -0.80 16.27 -6.31
N GLU A 20 -1.73 16.97 -5.65
CA GLU A 20 -1.65 18.42 -5.48
C GLU A 20 -0.38 18.86 -4.73
N ALA A 21 0.10 18.02 -3.81
CA ALA A 21 1.31 18.25 -3.04
C ALA A 21 2.60 17.73 -3.71
N ASP A 22 2.54 17.25 -4.97
CA ASP A 22 3.68 16.76 -5.76
C ASP A 22 4.41 15.55 -5.13
N TYR A 23 3.70 14.74 -4.33
CA TYR A 23 4.22 13.47 -3.81
C TYR A 23 3.96 12.28 -4.74
N ILE A 24 2.86 12.33 -5.50
CA ILE A 24 2.58 11.43 -6.62
C ILE A 24 2.70 12.26 -7.90
N LYS A 25 3.41 11.72 -8.89
CA LYS A 25 3.76 12.42 -10.14
C LYS A 25 3.41 11.57 -11.36
N SER A 26 3.56 10.25 -11.22
CA SER A 26 3.38 9.28 -12.28
C SER A 26 1.93 8.79 -12.31
N SER A 27 1.31 8.78 -13.50
CA SER A 27 -0.07 8.30 -13.69
C SER A 27 -0.25 6.84 -13.29
N LEU A 28 0.79 6.01 -13.46
CA LEU A 28 0.80 4.63 -13.00
C LEU A 28 0.71 4.55 -11.46
N ILE A 29 1.50 5.36 -10.76
CA ILE A 29 1.51 5.39 -9.29
C ILE A 29 0.18 5.92 -8.75
N GLU A 30 -0.38 6.96 -9.37
CA GLU A 30 -1.73 7.42 -9.05
C GLU A 30 -2.75 6.27 -9.17
N SER A 31 -2.76 5.59 -10.31
CA SER A 31 -3.72 4.51 -10.59
C SER A 31 -3.62 3.38 -9.56
N VAL A 32 -2.40 3.01 -9.16
CA VAL A 32 -2.15 1.98 -8.14
C VAL A 32 -2.59 2.43 -6.75
N PHE A 33 -2.30 3.68 -6.38
CA PHE A 33 -2.76 4.23 -5.10
C PHE A 33 -4.29 4.29 -5.01
N ARG A 34 -4.99 4.59 -6.11
CA ARG A 34 -6.46 4.54 -6.17
C ARG A 34 -6.99 3.11 -6.09
N ALA A 35 -6.31 2.16 -6.73
CA ALA A 35 -6.71 0.76 -6.81
C ALA A 35 -6.58 -0.01 -5.47
N VAL A 36 -5.69 0.42 -4.58
CA VAL A 36 -5.46 -0.20 -3.27
C VAL A 36 -5.93 0.72 -2.17
N ASP A 37 -7.19 0.57 -1.74
CA ASP A 37 -7.74 1.38 -0.66
C ASP A 37 -6.99 1.12 0.65
N ARG A 38 -6.33 2.18 1.14
CA ARG A 38 -5.55 2.18 2.37
C ARG A 38 -6.36 1.72 3.59
N ALA A 39 -7.65 2.04 3.67
CA ALA A 39 -8.49 1.67 4.81
C ALA A 39 -8.74 0.16 4.93
N GLU A 40 -8.62 -0.60 3.84
CA GLU A 40 -8.78 -2.06 3.86
C GLU A 40 -7.64 -2.79 4.59
N TYR A 41 -6.51 -2.10 4.76
CA TYR A 41 -5.34 -2.60 5.49
C TYR A 41 -5.33 -2.20 6.96
N PHE A 42 -6.27 -1.35 7.39
CA PHE A 42 -6.45 -0.96 8.79
C PHE A 42 -7.36 -1.94 9.52
N LEU A 43 -7.20 -2.02 10.85
CA LEU A 43 -8.19 -2.68 11.69
C LEU A 43 -9.53 -1.94 11.61
N THR A 44 -10.65 -2.67 11.64
CA THR A 44 -12.01 -2.12 11.47
C THR A 44 -12.29 -0.89 12.32
N GLY A 45 -11.86 -0.89 13.59
CA GLY A 45 -12.05 0.23 14.52
C GLY A 45 -11.11 1.44 14.31
N ALA A 46 -10.21 1.39 13.34
CA ALA A 46 -9.23 2.44 13.05
C ALA A 46 -9.39 3.05 11.64
N ARG A 47 -10.39 2.62 10.86
CA ARG A 47 -10.58 3.06 9.47
C ARG A 47 -10.80 4.57 9.33
N GLU A 48 -11.39 5.23 10.33
CA GLU A 48 -11.64 6.67 10.33
C GLU A 48 -10.36 7.53 10.24
N THR A 49 -9.20 6.97 10.61
CA THR A 49 -7.91 7.67 10.51
C THR A 49 -7.07 7.20 9.33
N ALA A 50 -7.56 6.27 8.51
CA ALA A 50 -6.78 5.66 7.43
C ALA A 50 -6.31 6.67 6.38
N TYR A 51 -7.11 7.70 6.10
CA TYR A 51 -6.84 8.70 5.07
C TYR A 51 -6.10 9.94 5.59
N LYS A 52 -5.74 9.95 6.87
CA LYS A 52 -4.87 11.00 7.41
C LYS A 52 -3.45 10.72 6.94
N ASP A 53 -2.70 11.77 6.65
CA ASP A 53 -1.28 11.65 6.30
C ASP A 53 -0.42 11.43 7.55
N LEU A 54 -0.65 10.28 8.19
CA LEU A 54 -0.02 9.84 9.42
C LEU A 54 0.33 8.36 9.28
N ALA A 55 1.46 7.97 9.86
CA ALA A 55 1.72 6.57 10.11
C ALA A 55 0.70 6.05 11.14
N TRP A 56 0.36 4.77 11.00
CA TRP A 56 -0.53 4.09 11.93
C TRP A 56 0.18 2.89 12.53
N GLN A 57 0.03 2.72 13.83
CA GLN A 57 0.57 1.58 14.56
C GLN A 57 -0.43 1.11 15.62
N ARG A 58 -0.63 -0.20 15.72
CA ARG A 58 -1.40 -0.84 16.79
C ARG A 58 -0.84 -2.22 17.11
N GLY A 59 -0.23 -2.35 18.29
CA GLY A 59 0.58 -3.53 18.60
C GLY A 59 1.75 -3.64 17.63
N ASN A 60 1.92 -4.81 17.01
CA ASN A 60 2.96 -5.06 16.01
C ASN A 60 2.57 -4.57 14.60
N LEU A 61 1.29 -4.29 14.34
CA LEU A 61 0.84 -3.80 13.03
C LEU A 61 1.29 -2.37 12.81
N HIS A 62 1.90 -2.11 11.65
CA HIS A 62 2.36 -0.79 11.24
C HIS A 62 2.05 -0.53 9.76
N ILE A 63 1.65 0.70 9.44
CA ILE A 63 1.51 1.22 8.09
C ILE A 63 2.14 2.61 8.03
N SER A 64 3.14 2.78 7.17
CA SER A 64 3.79 4.07 6.90
C SER A 64 2.81 5.12 6.41
N SER A 65 3.11 6.41 6.61
CA SER A 65 2.22 7.47 6.12
C SER A 65 2.06 7.39 4.59
N PRO A 66 0.89 7.79 4.04
CA PRO A 66 0.66 7.83 2.60
C PRO A 66 1.76 8.55 1.83
N ARG A 67 2.22 9.70 2.35
CA ARG A 67 3.32 10.48 1.77
C ARG A 67 4.62 9.69 1.65
N ILE A 68 5.01 8.97 2.70
CA ILE A 68 6.22 8.14 2.71
C ILE A 68 6.09 7.03 1.66
N CYS A 69 4.93 6.37 1.62
CA CYS A 69 4.66 5.35 0.59
C CYS A 69 4.76 5.93 -0.82
N ALA A 70 4.17 7.11 -1.08
CA ALA A 70 4.19 7.73 -2.41
C ALA A 70 5.61 8.11 -2.83
N THR A 71 6.36 8.75 -1.93
CA THR A 71 7.77 9.13 -2.18
C THR A 71 8.64 7.90 -2.46
N ALA A 72 8.47 6.82 -1.68
CA ALA A 72 9.19 5.57 -1.91
C ALA A 72 8.80 4.94 -3.26
N MET A 73 7.50 4.91 -3.59
CA MET A 73 7.02 4.32 -4.82
C MET A 73 7.56 5.02 -6.07
N GLU A 74 7.57 6.36 -6.08
CA GLU A 74 8.15 7.14 -7.18
C GLU A 74 9.68 6.94 -7.28
N ALA A 75 10.39 6.83 -6.16
CA ALA A 75 11.84 6.68 -6.13
C ALA A 75 12.34 5.27 -6.51
N LEU A 76 11.49 4.24 -6.39
CA LEU A 76 11.85 2.85 -6.69
C LEU A 76 11.90 2.56 -8.19
N GLU A 77 11.35 3.43 -9.04
CA GLU A 77 11.34 3.30 -10.52
C GLU A 77 10.88 1.90 -10.98
N LEU A 78 9.85 1.37 -10.30
CA LEU A 78 9.36 0.01 -10.53
C LEU A 78 8.80 -0.13 -11.95
N VAL A 79 9.19 -1.21 -12.62
CA VAL A 79 8.66 -1.62 -13.92
C VAL A 79 8.26 -3.10 -13.90
N PRO A 80 7.37 -3.54 -14.81
CA PRO A 80 6.94 -4.93 -14.88
C PRO A 80 8.11 -5.91 -15.01
N GLY A 81 8.02 -7.05 -14.30
CA GLY A 81 9.02 -8.11 -14.34
C GLY A 81 10.21 -7.96 -13.39
N LEU A 82 10.31 -6.86 -12.63
CA LEU A 82 11.37 -6.71 -11.63
C LEU A 82 11.17 -7.62 -10.41
N SER A 83 12.25 -7.81 -9.67
CA SER A 83 12.24 -8.44 -8.35
C SER A 83 12.29 -7.38 -7.24
N PHE A 84 11.39 -7.50 -6.27
CA PHE A 84 11.24 -6.58 -5.15
C PHE A 84 11.28 -7.33 -3.81
N LEU A 85 12.01 -6.76 -2.86
CA LEU A 85 12.11 -7.24 -1.48
C LEU A 85 11.73 -6.12 -0.52
N ASN A 86 10.67 -6.35 0.27
CA ASN A 86 10.19 -5.44 1.30
C ASN A 86 10.60 -5.94 2.69
N MET A 87 11.58 -5.28 3.31
CA MET A 87 12.02 -5.59 4.68
C MET A 87 11.14 -4.85 5.69
N GLY A 88 10.38 -5.58 6.50
CA GLY A 88 9.33 -5.02 7.36
C GLY A 88 8.03 -4.81 6.58
N SER A 89 7.50 -5.88 5.98
CA SER A 89 6.34 -5.79 5.10
C SER A 89 5.05 -5.33 5.78
N GLY A 90 4.99 -5.39 7.12
CA GLY A 90 3.87 -4.87 7.91
C GLY A 90 2.55 -5.49 7.46
N THR A 91 1.52 -4.66 7.29
CA THR A 91 0.18 -5.14 6.90
C THR A 91 0.08 -5.66 5.46
N GLY A 92 1.16 -5.61 4.68
CA GLY A 92 1.16 -5.99 3.26
C GLY A 92 0.71 -4.88 2.30
N TYR A 93 0.22 -3.73 2.80
CA TYR A 93 -0.30 -2.62 1.97
C TYR A 93 0.67 -2.19 0.86
N PHE A 94 1.92 -1.91 1.22
CA PHE A 94 2.93 -1.47 0.27
C PHE A 94 3.27 -2.56 -0.74
N SER A 95 3.44 -3.80 -0.28
CA SER A 95 3.73 -4.95 -1.13
C SER A 95 2.59 -5.25 -2.11
N THR A 96 1.33 -5.06 -1.73
CA THR A 96 0.20 -5.20 -2.67
C THR A 96 0.24 -4.15 -3.77
N MET A 97 0.47 -2.88 -3.43
CA MET A 97 0.63 -1.82 -4.43
C MET A 97 1.77 -2.11 -5.41
N VAL A 98 2.93 -2.54 -4.89
CA VAL A 98 4.07 -2.95 -5.73
C VAL A 98 3.69 -4.12 -6.64
N GLY A 99 2.90 -5.06 -6.15
CA GLY A 99 2.43 -6.21 -6.93
C GLY A 99 1.69 -5.81 -8.20
N LEU A 100 0.87 -4.75 -8.15
CA LEU A 100 0.13 -4.23 -9.32
C LEU A 100 1.04 -3.56 -10.35
N ILE A 101 2.23 -3.10 -9.95
CA ILE A 101 3.22 -2.49 -10.88
C ILE A 101 4.09 -3.57 -11.52
N LEU A 102 4.51 -4.57 -10.75
CA LEU A 102 5.40 -5.62 -11.22
C LEU A 102 4.74 -6.59 -12.20
N GLY A 103 3.42 -6.78 -12.10
CA GLY A 103 2.66 -7.66 -13.00
C GLY A 103 3.06 -9.14 -12.91
N ILE A 104 2.45 -9.98 -13.76
CA ILE A 104 2.54 -11.45 -13.64
C ILE A 104 3.98 -12.02 -13.71
N ASN A 105 4.91 -11.29 -14.34
CA ASN A 105 6.30 -11.73 -14.50
C ASN A 105 7.22 -11.24 -13.37
N GLY A 106 6.69 -10.50 -12.39
CA GLY A 106 7.47 -9.96 -11.28
C GLY A 106 7.77 -10.97 -10.18
N ILE A 107 8.64 -10.57 -9.26
CA ILE A 107 8.88 -11.26 -7.98
C ILE A 107 8.66 -10.25 -6.85
N ASN A 108 7.84 -10.59 -5.86
CA ASN A 108 7.47 -9.70 -4.77
C ASN A 108 7.53 -10.44 -3.43
N HIS A 109 8.55 -10.14 -2.62
CA HIS A 109 8.77 -10.78 -1.33
C HIS A 109 8.69 -9.77 -0.19
N GLY A 110 8.01 -10.14 0.89
CA GLY A 110 7.95 -9.38 2.13
C GLY A 110 8.54 -10.18 3.29
N ILE A 111 9.45 -9.56 4.04
CA ILE A 111 10.03 -10.13 5.27
C ILE A 111 9.42 -9.41 6.47
N GLU A 112 8.93 -10.15 7.45
CA GLU A 112 8.34 -9.60 8.67
C GLU A 112 8.70 -10.47 9.87
N ILE A 113 9.12 -9.85 10.98
CA ILE A 113 9.64 -10.58 12.15
C ILE A 113 8.50 -11.13 13.03
N HIS A 114 7.32 -10.53 12.94
CA HIS A 114 6.17 -10.85 13.77
C HIS A 114 5.19 -11.77 13.03
N ALA A 115 5.04 -13.01 13.51
CA ALA A 115 4.15 -14.00 12.90
C ALA A 115 2.68 -13.53 12.82
N ASP A 116 2.20 -12.82 13.84
CA ASP A 116 0.85 -12.24 13.84
C ASP A 116 0.65 -11.17 12.74
N VAL A 117 1.73 -10.48 12.35
CA VAL A 117 1.71 -9.49 11.28
C VAL A 117 1.75 -10.16 9.91
N ILE A 118 2.50 -11.26 9.76
CA ILE A 118 2.49 -12.10 8.55
C ILE A 118 1.09 -12.64 8.28
N ASP A 119 0.45 -13.23 9.29
CA ASP A 119 -0.92 -13.76 9.17
C ASP A 119 -1.90 -12.67 8.77
N TYR A 120 -1.76 -11.47 9.37
CA TYR A 120 -2.57 -10.32 9.01
C TYR A 120 -2.36 -9.88 7.56
N ALA A 121 -1.11 -9.82 7.09
CA ALA A 121 -0.78 -9.44 5.72
C ALA A 121 -1.37 -10.42 4.68
N HIS A 122 -1.28 -11.72 4.94
CA HIS A 122 -1.93 -12.75 4.12
C HIS A 122 -3.45 -12.58 4.09
N GLN A 123 -4.08 -12.33 5.25
CA GLN A 123 -5.51 -12.08 5.29
C GLN A 123 -5.91 -10.84 4.48
N ARG A 124 -5.16 -9.73 4.58
CA ARG A 124 -5.43 -8.52 3.80
C ARG A 124 -5.24 -8.75 2.30
N LEU A 125 -4.23 -9.52 1.91
CA LEU A 125 -4.00 -9.89 0.51
C LEU A 125 -5.16 -10.72 -0.05
N GLU A 126 -5.64 -11.71 0.71
CA GLU A 126 -6.78 -12.53 0.28
C GLU A 126 -8.08 -11.74 0.21
N ASP A 127 -8.29 -10.79 1.13
CA ASP A 127 -9.43 -9.86 1.06
C ASP A 127 -9.33 -8.96 -0.17
N PHE A 128 -8.14 -8.41 -0.47
CA PHE A 128 -7.90 -7.62 -1.67
C PHE A 128 -8.23 -8.42 -2.94
N LYS A 129 -7.79 -9.67 -3.03
CA LYS A 129 -8.07 -10.56 -4.18
C LYS A 129 -9.55 -10.86 -4.36
N LYS A 130 -10.33 -10.92 -3.27
CA LYS A 130 -11.75 -11.26 -3.30
C LYS A 130 -12.65 -10.06 -3.57
N PHE A 131 -12.29 -8.89 -3.07
CA PHE A 131 -13.19 -7.74 -3.01
C PHE A 131 -12.74 -6.55 -3.86
N SER A 132 -11.48 -6.50 -4.32
CA SER A 132 -11.00 -5.41 -5.15
C SER A 132 -11.21 -5.68 -6.64
N GLY A 133 -11.85 -4.73 -7.33
CA GLY A 133 -11.92 -4.74 -8.80
C GLY A 133 -10.56 -4.49 -9.47
N ALA A 134 -9.52 -4.16 -8.71
CA ALA A 134 -8.17 -4.00 -9.23
C ALA A 134 -7.62 -5.29 -9.86
N ILE A 135 -8.05 -6.47 -9.38
CA ILE A 135 -7.61 -7.76 -9.93
C ILE A 135 -8.03 -7.94 -11.40
N ASP A 136 -9.15 -7.34 -11.81
CA ASP A 136 -9.61 -7.40 -13.20
C ASP A 136 -8.94 -6.35 -14.09
N ALA A 137 -8.39 -5.29 -13.49
CA ALA A 137 -7.84 -4.14 -14.20
C ALA A 137 -6.30 -4.16 -14.31
N PHE A 138 -5.62 -4.96 -13.50
CA PHE A 138 -4.16 -5.02 -13.42
C PHE A 138 -3.66 -6.46 -13.50
N ASP A 139 -2.51 -6.66 -14.16
CA ASP A 139 -1.69 -7.82 -13.88
C ASP A 139 -1.16 -7.71 -12.44
N PHE A 140 -1.12 -8.84 -11.72
CA PHE A 140 -0.79 -8.81 -10.30
C PHE A 140 0.33 -9.80 -9.94
N CYS A 141 1.44 -9.27 -9.44
CA CYS A 141 2.49 -10.04 -8.76
C CYS A 141 2.11 -10.21 -7.28
N GLU A 142 1.48 -11.34 -6.96
CA GLU A 142 1.08 -11.65 -5.58
C GLU A 142 2.30 -11.61 -4.63
N PRO A 143 2.28 -10.77 -3.57
CA PRO A 143 3.36 -10.74 -2.60
C PRO A 143 3.40 -12.03 -1.77
N LYS A 144 4.61 -12.53 -1.50
CA LYS A 144 4.84 -13.64 -0.57
C LYS A 144 5.43 -13.10 0.73
N PHE A 145 4.70 -13.25 1.82
CA PHE A 145 5.14 -12.84 3.16
C PHE A 145 5.79 -14.02 3.91
N MET A 146 6.96 -13.79 4.48
CA MET A 146 7.78 -14.78 5.19
C MET A 146 8.55 -14.14 6.35
N GLN A 147 8.99 -14.98 7.29
CA GLN A 147 9.72 -14.56 8.49
C GLN A 147 11.23 -14.62 8.30
#